data_AF-A0A7C5G8S4-F1
#
_entry.id   AF-A0A7C5G8S4-F1
#
_cell.length_a   1.000
_cell.length_b   1.000
_cell.length_c   1.000
_cell.angle_alpha   90.00
_cell.angle_beta   90.00
_cell.angle_gamma   90.00
#
_symmetry.space_group_name_H-M   'P 1'
#
loop_
_entity.id
_entity.type
_entity.pdbx_description
1 polymer ?
#
loop_
_entity_poly.entity_id
_entity_poly.type
_entity_poly.pdbx_seq_one_letter_code
_entity_poly.pdbx_strand_id
1 'polypeptide(L)' 'MISIDLEEGTYLCFVAKGELPQAVIETWCEIWNYFADVNCAEKRAYKTDFELYLSQNEAEIYIG' A
#
# COMPACT_ATOMS: atom_id res chain seq x y z
N MET A 1 5.09 21.79 14.05
CA MET A 1 5.64 20.81 13.10
C MET A 1 5.55 19.46 13.79
N ILE A 2 4.90 18.48 13.17
CA ILE A 2 4.78 17.12 13.71
C ILE A 2 5.70 16.24 12.86
N SER A 3 6.53 15.45 13.51
CA SER A 3 7.37 14.43 12.88
C SER A 3 6.93 13.06 13.36
N ILE A 4 7.06 12.07 12.50
CA ILE A 4 6.83 10.66 12.82
C ILE A 4 7.96 9.84 12.19
N ASP A 5 8.42 8.82 12.90
CA ASP A 5 9.42 7.89 12.41
C ASP A 5 8.72 6.71 11.72
N LEU A 6 9.19 6.35 10.52
CA LEU A 6 8.76 5.15 9.84
C LEU A 6 9.61 3.98 10.34
N GLU A 7 8.96 2.94 10.88
CA GLU A 7 9.67 1.76 11.36
C GLU A 7 10.34 0.99 10.21
N GLU A 8 11.55 0.49 10.43
CA GLU A 8 12.19 -0.42 9.48
C GLU A 8 11.48 -1.77 9.44
N GLY A 9 11.39 -2.37 8.25
CA GLY A 9 10.67 -3.63 8.09
C GLY A 9 10.59 -4.09 6.65
N THR A 10 9.99 -5.26 6.47
CA THR A 10 9.60 -5.75 5.14
C THR A 10 8.22 -5.22 4.83
N TYR A 11 8.07 -4.63 3.66
CA TYR A 11 6.82 -4.09 3.15
C TYR A 11 6.44 -4.80 1.86
N LEU A 12 5.18 -5.18 1.75
CA LEU A 12 4.62 -5.60 0.46
C LEU A 12 4.30 -4.34 -0.35
N CYS A 13 4.91 -4.23 -1.54
CA CYS A 13 4.72 -3.09 -2.43
C CYS A 13 3.73 -3.46 -3.55
N PHE A 14 2.68 -2.67 -3.68
CA PHE A 14 1.68 -2.76 -4.74
C PHE A 14 1.75 -1.50 -5.60
N VAL A 15 1.83 -1.65 -6.92
CA VAL A 15 2.01 -0.52 -7.84
C VAL A 15 0.67 -0.13 -8.45
N ALA A 16 0.23 1.11 -8.19
CA ALA A 16 -0.92 1.73 -8.80
C ALA A 16 -0.49 2.48 -10.08
N LYS A 17 -0.93 2.03 -11.25
CA LYS A 17 -0.71 2.73 -12.54
C LYS A 17 -2.03 3.12 -13.16
N GLY A 18 -2.16 4.38 -13.59
CA GLY A 18 -3.37 4.89 -14.22
C GLY A 18 -3.65 6.33 -13.80
N GLU A 19 -4.84 6.84 -14.07
CA GLU A 19 -5.23 8.17 -13.59
C GLU A 19 -5.38 8.16 -12.06
N LEU A 20 -4.70 9.09 -11.38
CA LEU A 20 -4.83 9.26 -9.94
C LEU A 20 -5.97 10.23 -9.61
N PRO A 21 -6.80 9.97 -8.58
CA PRO A 21 -6.64 8.96 -7.53
C PRO A 21 -7.28 7.59 -7.85
N GLN A 22 -7.92 7.43 -9.01
CA GLN A 22 -8.70 6.22 -9.31
C GLN A 22 -7.86 4.94 -9.24
N ALA A 23 -6.64 4.95 -9.79
CA ALA A 23 -5.76 3.78 -9.75
C ALA A 23 -5.36 3.38 -8.31
N VAL A 24 -5.22 4.34 -7.40
CA VAL A 24 -4.92 4.05 -5.98
C VAL A 24 -6.11 3.40 -5.28
N ILE A 25 -7.32 3.89 -5.56
CA ILE A 25 -8.56 3.32 -4.99
C ILE A 25 -8.74 1.87 -5.45
N GLU A 26 -8.51 1.61 -6.75
CA GLU A 26 -8.59 0.27 -7.32
C GLU A 26 -7.53 -0.65 -6.70
N THR A 27 -6.30 -0.17 -6.57
CA THR A 27 -5.20 -0.93 -5.95
C THR A 27 -5.51 -1.26 -4.48
N TRP A 28 -6.13 -0.35 -3.71
CA TRP A 28 -6.58 -0.67 -2.35
C TRP A 28 -7.65 -1.77 -2.30
N CYS A 29 -8.58 -1.78 -3.25
CA CYS A 29 -9.56 -2.87 -3.36
C CYS A 29 -8.86 -4.21 -3.61
N GLU A 30 -7.83 -4.23 -4.46
CA GLU A 30 -7.01 -5.42 -4.70
C GLU A 30 -6.24 -5.86 -3.44
N ILE A 31 -5.63 -4.92 -2.72
CA ILE A 31 -4.93 -5.18 -1.46
C ILE A 31 -5.88 -5.80 -0.43
N TRP A 32 -7.08 -5.24 -0.26
CA TRP A 32 -8.07 -5.81 0.66
C TRP A 32 -8.48 -7.23 0.27
N ASN A 33 -8.68 -7.47 -1.02
CA ASN A 33 -8.99 -8.81 -1.52
C ASN A 33 -7.82 -9.79 -1.29
N TYR A 34 -6.58 -9.34 -1.48
CA TYR A 34 -5.36 -10.14 -1.25
C TYR A 34 -5.26 -10.62 0.21
N PHE A 35 -5.51 -9.74 1.17
CA PHE A 35 -5.45 -10.09 2.60
C PHE A 35 -6.74 -10.76 3.13
N ALA A 36 -7.85 -10.70 2.39
CA ALA A 36 -9.07 -11.42 2.73
C ALA A 36 -9.01 -12.92 2.38
N ASP A 37 -8.05 -13.35 1.55
CA ASP A 37 -7.84 -14.77 1.25
C ASP A 37 -7.39 -15.52 2.50
N VAL A 38 -8.15 -16.56 2.87
CA VAL A 38 -7.86 -17.43 4.02
C VAL A 38 -6.54 -18.19 3.91
N ASN A 39 -6.00 -18.30 2.69
CA ASN A 39 -4.71 -18.93 2.40
C ASN A 39 -3.57 -17.92 2.29
N CYS A 40 -3.82 -16.63 2.52
CA CYS A 40 -2.78 -15.62 2.48
C CYS A 40 -1.72 -15.92 3.55
N ALA A 41 -0.50 -16.24 3.10
CA ALA A 41 0.62 -16.53 3.98
C ALA A 41 1.16 -15.26 4.66
N GLU A 42 0.98 -14.11 4.01
CA GLU A 42 1.47 -12.82 4.46
C GLU A 42 0.47 -12.18 5.43
N LYS A 43 0.98 -11.69 6.57
CA LYS A 43 0.17 -11.01 7.58
C LYS A 43 0.58 -9.55 7.66
N ARG A 44 -0.40 -8.65 7.60
CA ARG A 44 -0.19 -7.22 7.88
C ARG A 44 0.28 -7.05 9.32
N ALA A 45 1.35 -6.30 9.55
CA ALA A 45 1.81 -5.90 10.86
C ALA A 45 0.89 -4.84 11.50
N TYR A 46 0.10 -4.11 10.70
CA TYR A 46 -0.80 -3.03 11.17
C TYR A 46 -0.04 -1.94 11.95
N LYS A 47 1.21 -1.67 11.56
CA LYS A 47 2.05 -0.62 12.15
C LYS A 47 1.91 0.68 11.38
N THR A 48 2.42 0.70 10.16
CA THR A 48 2.34 1.87 9.28
C THR A 48 2.28 1.38 7.85
N ASP A 49 1.26 1.80 7.13
CA ASP A 49 1.16 1.65 5.67
C ASP A 49 1.23 3.04 5.07
N PHE A 50 1.78 3.18 3.86
CA PHE A 50 1.87 4.47 3.20
C PHE A 50 1.79 4.37 1.67
N GLU A 51 1.39 5.48 1.07
CA GLU A 51 1.33 5.67 -0.38
C GLU A 51 2.46 6.59 -0.81
N LEU A 52 3.27 6.16 -1.79
CA LEU A 52 4.32 6.96 -2.42
C LEU A 52 3.87 7.38 -3.81
N TYR A 53 3.55 8.67 -3.95
CA TYR A 53 3.12 9.25 -5.23
C TYR A 53 4.35 9.63 -6.07
N LEU A 54 4.64 8.82 -7.09
CA LEU A 54 5.82 8.99 -7.95
C LEU A 54 5.57 9.97 -9.11
N SER A 55 4.35 9.99 -9.64
CA SER A 55 3.95 10.89 -10.72
C SER A 55 2.44 11.16 -10.71
N GLN A 56 1.92 11.85 -11.73
CA GLN A 56 0.48 12.04 -11.90
C GLN A 56 -0.27 10.75 -12.26
N ASN A 57 0.47 9.70 -12.66
CA ASN A 57 -0.12 8.46 -13.15
C ASN A 57 0.44 7.18 -12.51
N GLU A 58 1.26 7.34 -11.47
CA GLU A 58 1.94 6.22 -10.83
C GLU A 58 2.12 6.50 -9.34
N ALA A 59 1.71 5.53 -8.52
CA ALA A 59 1.95 5.51 -7.09
C ALA A 59 2.26 4.09 -6.62
N GLU A 60 2.91 3.96 -5.47
CA GLU A 60 3.21 2.69 -4.83
C GLU A 60 2.56 2.67 -3.44
N ILE A 61 1.96 1.54 -3.06
CA ILE A 61 1.34 1.33 -1.75
C ILE A 61 2.16 0.29 -1.01
N TYR A 62 2.75 0.70 0.11
CA TYR A 62 3.59 -0.14 0.96
C TYR A 62 2.78 -0.60 2.16
N ILE A 63 2.58 -1.91 2.27
CA ILE A 63 1.84 -2.56 3.37
C ILE A 63 2.81 -3.27 4.30
N GLY A 64 2.83 -2.83 5.56
CA GLY A 64 3.61 -3.40 6.66
C GLY A 64 2.83 -4.43 7.45
#